data_AF-A0A6F8YEE6-F1
#
_entry.id   AF-A0A6F8YEE6-F1
#
_cell.length_a   1.000
_cell.length_b   1.000
_cell.length_c   1.000
_cell.angle_alpha   90.00
_cell.angle_beta   90.00
_cell.angle_gamma   90.00
#
_symmetry.space_group_name_H-M   'P 1'
#
loop_
_entity.id
_entity.type
_entity.pdbx_description
1 polymer ?
#
loop_
_entity_poly.entity_id
_entity_poly.type
_entity_poly.pdbx_seq_one_letter_code
_entity_poly.pdbx_strand_id
1 'polypeptide(L)'
;MEKVTIQAGDMAGFAGHSGNIGEPVEVIRSARLTSDDPRFFLYVNQIEQEFLGPARIFGGALGFLVVLHPDNVADIYTGYQPVVTGTATRDISAGDPVNVEDVRDISRYEIPDVEIVVGDRVVCVVQSGWKFGLYFDFSRDLTGAEEVWEALGSLADALHVARTVKNLQLQLLQDEQPHIMTEGKTDLQHIEAARCRLAPDLLLGYFEPGEKFGHSKLLDVCEHQARFGPPNTNKVIAIFDRDNAEMLSKLQRIGPLDEFQSWGNNVYSMVLPIPSHRGRGQGLSIESLYTDADLIIETEDGKRMYFWDELERNELSPGLPLWSVVSPVGAPPTNRKLFTGPAARVVNANGDPVAISKALFAKFVLEGRGAFADVDFSGFEGVFRTIRNILRDGTPTVS
;
A
#
# COMPACT_ATOMS: atom_id res chain seq x y z
N MET A 1 10.31 -26.09 8.15
CA MET A 1 10.49 -26.38 6.71
C MET A 1 10.73 -27.86 6.54
N GLU A 2 9.93 -28.50 5.69
CA GLU A 2 10.09 -29.90 5.28
C GLU A 2 10.55 -29.93 3.82
N LYS A 3 11.47 -30.85 3.50
CA LYS A 3 12.00 -31.08 2.15
C LYS A 3 11.75 -32.53 1.73
N VAL A 4 11.16 -32.72 0.55
CA VAL A 4 10.99 -34.04 -0.09
C VAL A 4 11.62 -33.98 -1.48
N THR A 5 12.43 -34.98 -1.80
CA THR A 5 13.09 -35.09 -3.11
C THR A 5 12.47 -36.23 -3.90
N ILE A 6 12.13 -35.98 -5.16
CA ILE A 6 11.56 -36.98 -6.08
C ILE A 6 12.28 -36.94 -7.44
N GLN A 7 12.13 -38.03 -8.19
CA GLN A 7 12.35 -37.97 -9.63
C GLN A 7 11.08 -37.43 -10.30
N ALA A 8 11.20 -36.37 -11.08
CA ALA A 8 10.08 -35.73 -11.78
C ALA A 8 10.21 -35.81 -13.31
N GLY A 9 9.13 -35.53 -14.03
CA GLY A 9 9.16 -35.32 -15.48
C GLY A 9 9.83 -34.00 -15.86
N ASP A 10 10.29 -33.91 -17.12
CA ASP A 10 10.89 -32.68 -17.68
C ASP A 10 9.80 -31.73 -18.18
N MET A 11 8.96 -31.23 -17.26
CA MET A 11 7.85 -30.34 -17.59
C MET A 11 8.35 -29.02 -18.20
N ALA A 12 7.99 -28.76 -19.46
CA ALA A 12 8.45 -27.58 -20.22
C ALA A 12 7.55 -26.33 -20.06
N GLY A 13 6.34 -26.50 -19.52
CA GLY A 13 5.35 -25.44 -19.36
C GLY A 13 3.92 -25.91 -19.62
N PHE A 14 3.03 -24.95 -19.87
CA PHE A 14 1.61 -25.19 -20.15
C PHE A 14 1.27 -24.83 -21.59
N ALA A 15 0.39 -25.59 -22.25
CA ALA A 15 -0.10 -25.22 -23.57
C ALA A 15 -0.91 -23.90 -23.50
N GLY A 16 -0.60 -22.94 -24.38
CA GLY A 16 -1.29 -21.67 -24.49
C GLY A 16 -2.65 -21.77 -25.18
N HIS A 17 -2.80 -22.77 -26.06
CA HIS A 17 -4.06 -23.12 -26.72
C HIS A 17 -4.11 -24.63 -27.01
N SER A 18 -5.31 -25.15 -27.30
CA SER A 18 -5.45 -26.51 -27.80
C SER A 18 -4.79 -26.64 -29.18
N GLY A 19 -4.17 -27.79 -29.44
CA GLY A 19 -3.61 -28.13 -30.76
C GLY A 19 -3.75 -29.61 -31.03
N ASN A 20 -3.93 -29.96 -32.31
CA ASN A 20 -3.96 -31.35 -32.74
C ASN A 20 -2.54 -31.88 -32.97
N ILE A 21 -2.44 -33.20 -33.13
CA ILE A 21 -1.17 -33.86 -33.47
C ILE A 21 -0.60 -33.26 -34.76
N GLY A 22 0.64 -32.78 -34.70
CA GLY A 22 1.36 -32.20 -35.84
C GLY A 22 1.16 -30.69 -36.03
N GLU A 23 0.27 -30.06 -35.26
CA GLU A 23 0.12 -28.61 -35.26
C GLU A 23 1.14 -27.94 -34.32
N PRO A 24 1.59 -26.71 -34.63
CA PRO A 24 2.38 -25.93 -33.68
C PRO A 24 1.54 -25.60 -32.44
N VAL A 25 2.16 -25.66 -31.27
CA VAL A 25 1.54 -25.32 -29.99
C VAL A 25 2.40 -24.28 -29.29
N GLU A 26 1.77 -23.20 -28.82
CA GLU A 26 2.42 -22.24 -27.93
C GLU A 26 2.56 -22.84 -26.53
N VAL A 27 3.74 -22.66 -25.92
CA VAL A 27 4.02 -23.14 -24.55
C VAL A 27 4.31 -21.95 -23.65
N ILE A 28 3.49 -21.78 -22.62
CA ILE A 28 3.67 -20.83 -21.54
C ILE A 28 4.73 -21.40 -20.59
N ARG A 29 5.94 -20.83 -20.66
CA ARG A 29 7.09 -21.30 -19.89
C ARG A 29 7.23 -20.61 -18.53
N SER A 30 6.66 -19.42 -18.36
CA SER A 30 6.65 -18.72 -17.08
C SER A 30 5.35 -17.94 -16.88
N ALA A 31 4.91 -17.79 -15.64
CA ALA A 31 3.79 -16.94 -15.28
C ALA A 31 3.84 -16.49 -13.82
N ARG A 32 3.14 -15.38 -13.54
CA ARG A 32 2.80 -14.90 -12.21
C ARG A 32 1.30 -14.67 -12.17
N LEU A 33 0.59 -15.45 -11.36
CA LEU A 33 -0.86 -15.46 -11.30
C LEU A 33 -1.32 -15.38 -9.85
N THR A 34 -2.43 -14.70 -9.60
CA THR A 34 -3.15 -14.83 -8.32
C THR A 34 -4.33 -15.77 -8.50
N SER A 35 -4.92 -16.23 -7.39
CA SER A 35 -6.15 -17.02 -7.39
C SER A 35 -7.39 -16.31 -7.97
N ASP A 36 -7.28 -15.03 -8.35
CA ASP A 36 -8.31 -14.32 -9.12
C ASP A 36 -8.26 -14.63 -10.62
N ASP A 37 -7.12 -15.12 -11.12
CA ASP A 37 -6.99 -15.57 -12.51
C ASP A 37 -7.50 -17.01 -12.66
N PRO A 38 -8.47 -17.28 -13.56
CA PRO A 38 -9.00 -18.64 -13.76
C PRO A 38 -7.93 -19.68 -14.11
N ARG A 39 -6.81 -19.27 -14.73
CA ARG A 39 -5.70 -20.16 -15.09
C ARG A 39 -4.95 -20.68 -13.87
N PHE A 40 -4.99 -19.96 -12.75
CA PHE A 40 -4.33 -20.35 -11.50
C PHE A 40 -4.70 -21.78 -11.10
N PHE A 41 -6.00 -22.07 -10.98
CA PHE A 41 -6.46 -23.39 -10.53
C PHE A 41 -6.17 -24.51 -11.54
N LEU A 42 -6.20 -24.19 -12.84
CA LEU A 42 -5.85 -25.13 -13.90
C LEU A 42 -4.37 -25.54 -13.79
N TYR A 43 -3.48 -24.57 -13.62
CA TYR A 43 -2.04 -24.81 -13.54
C TYR A 43 -1.65 -25.48 -12.22
N VAL A 44 -2.17 -25.00 -11.09
CA VAL A 44 -1.87 -25.60 -9.77
C VAL A 44 -2.28 -27.07 -9.73
N ASN A 45 -3.46 -27.44 -10.25
CA ASN A 45 -3.89 -28.84 -10.25
C ASN A 45 -2.92 -29.76 -11.01
N GLN A 46 -2.43 -29.32 -12.18
CA GLN A 46 -1.44 -30.06 -12.95
C GLN A 46 -0.09 -30.14 -12.22
N ILE A 47 0.36 -29.05 -11.61
CA ILE A 47 1.59 -29.01 -10.79
C ILE A 47 1.48 -29.95 -9.59
N GLU A 48 0.34 -29.96 -8.90
CA GLU A 48 0.09 -30.86 -7.78
C GLU A 48 0.16 -32.33 -8.22
N GLN A 49 -0.39 -32.66 -9.39
CA GLN A 49 -0.33 -34.01 -9.95
C GLN A 49 1.10 -34.44 -10.33
N GLU A 50 1.88 -33.53 -10.94
CA GLU A 50 3.23 -33.83 -11.42
C GLU A 50 4.26 -33.90 -10.28
N PHE A 51 4.15 -33.03 -9.28
CA PHE A 51 5.17 -32.89 -8.24
C PHE A 51 4.70 -33.37 -6.85
N LEU A 52 3.55 -32.90 -6.36
CA LEU A 52 3.12 -33.20 -4.99
C LEU A 52 2.57 -34.63 -4.83
N GLY A 53 1.86 -35.14 -5.84
CA GLY A 53 1.33 -36.50 -5.87
C GLY A 53 2.42 -37.57 -5.68
N PRO A 54 3.48 -37.58 -6.51
CA PRO A 54 4.62 -38.49 -6.33
C PRO A 54 5.35 -38.31 -4.99
N ALA A 55 5.42 -37.08 -4.48
CA ALA A 55 5.98 -36.77 -3.16
C ALA A 55 5.08 -37.19 -1.99
N ARG A 56 3.86 -37.68 -2.26
CA ARG A 56 2.83 -38.03 -1.27
C ARG A 56 2.47 -36.87 -0.35
N ILE A 57 2.56 -35.65 -0.87
CA ILE A 57 2.14 -34.43 -0.18
C ILE A 57 0.67 -34.22 -0.55
N PHE A 58 -0.21 -34.40 0.44
CA PHE A 58 -1.65 -34.29 0.28
C PHE A 58 -2.21 -33.24 1.24
N GLY A 59 -3.17 -32.44 0.77
CA GLY A 59 -3.68 -31.28 1.49
C GLY A 59 -3.58 -30.06 0.59
N GLY A 60 -4.60 -29.88 -0.25
CA GLY A 60 -4.60 -28.88 -1.31
C GLY A 60 -4.35 -27.46 -0.81
N ALA A 61 -3.75 -26.65 -1.68
CA ALA A 61 -3.47 -25.22 -1.45
C ALA A 61 -2.71 -24.91 -0.15
N LEU A 62 -1.73 -25.74 0.21
CA LEU A 62 -0.66 -25.32 1.12
C LEU A 62 0.41 -24.61 0.30
N GLY A 63 1.04 -23.57 0.86
CA GLY A 63 2.19 -22.94 0.21
C GLY A 63 3.32 -23.96 0.02
N PHE A 64 3.88 -24.03 -1.20
CA PHE A 64 4.98 -24.93 -1.54
C PHE A 64 5.95 -24.27 -2.52
N LEU A 65 7.18 -24.77 -2.54
CA LEU A 65 8.20 -24.43 -3.52
C LEU A 65 8.73 -25.72 -4.13
N VAL A 66 8.85 -25.77 -5.44
CA VAL A 66 9.51 -26.84 -6.18
C VAL A 66 10.71 -26.23 -6.89
N VAL A 67 11.88 -26.85 -6.70
CA VAL A 67 13.10 -26.59 -7.46
C VAL A 67 13.40 -27.85 -8.27
N LEU A 68 13.28 -27.76 -9.59
CA LEU A 68 13.53 -28.86 -10.52
C LEU A 68 14.90 -28.67 -11.18
N HIS A 69 15.82 -29.55 -10.83
CA HIS A 69 17.21 -29.49 -11.25
C HIS A 69 17.42 -29.95 -12.72
N PRO A 70 18.60 -29.69 -13.32
CA PRO A 70 18.94 -30.12 -14.68
C PRO A 70 18.85 -31.63 -14.93
N ASP A 71 18.97 -32.46 -13.89
CA ASP A 71 18.87 -33.92 -13.93
C ASP A 71 17.44 -34.44 -13.68
N ASN A 72 16.44 -33.54 -13.66
CA ASN A 72 15.04 -33.82 -13.38
C ASN A 72 14.78 -34.39 -11.97
N VAL A 73 15.70 -34.16 -11.04
CA VAL A 73 15.42 -34.31 -9.61
C VAL A 73 14.69 -33.05 -9.14
N ALA A 74 13.55 -33.23 -8.46
CA ALA A 74 12.78 -32.13 -7.91
C ALA A 74 12.86 -32.14 -6.39
N ASP A 75 13.27 -31.01 -5.83
CA ASP A 75 13.21 -30.72 -4.41
C ASP A 75 11.95 -29.91 -4.09
N ILE A 76 11.13 -30.44 -3.19
CA ILE A 76 9.83 -29.88 -2.84
C ILE A 76 9.87 -29.45 -1.38
N TYR A 77 9.65 -28.16 -1.15
CA TYR A 77 9.69 -27.51 0.16
C TYR A 77 8.29 -27.11 0.59
N THR A 78 7.93 -27.45 1.82
CA THR A 78 6.65 -27.05 2.46
C THR A 78 6.90 -26.59 3.90
N GLY A 79 5.90 -25.93 4.51
CA GLY A 79 5.99 -25.48 5.90
C GLY A 79 7.20 -24.57 6.17
N TYR A 80 7.61 -23.80 5.16
CA TYR A 80 8.67 -22.82 5.27
C TYR A 80 8.14 -21.50 5.85
N GLN A 81 9.04 -20.72 6.44
CA GLN A 81 8.76 -19.36 6.90
C GLN A 81 9.56 -18.40 6.03
N PRO A 82 8.90 -17.61 5.18
CA PRO A 82 9.60 -16.71 4.28
C PRO A 82 10.18 -15.51 5.04
N VAL A 83 11.26 -14.96 4.50
CA VAL A 83 11.78 -13.64 4.86
C VAL A 83 11.32 -12.67 3.78
N VAL A 84 10.67 -11.58 4.22
CA VAL A 84 10.12 -10.56 3.32
C VAL A 84 10.90 -9.27 3.48
N THR A 85 11.30 -8.67 2.36
CA THR A 85 11.92 -7.34 2.33
C THR A 85 10.94 -6.35 1.70
N GLY A 86 10.75 -5.21 2.36
CA GLY A 86 9.94 -4.10 1.87
C GLY A 86 10.32 -2.80 2.57
N THR A 87 9.54 -1.77 2.30
CA THR A 87 9.72 -0.42 2.86
C THR A 87 8.97 -0.30 4.19
N ALA A 88 9.67 0.14 5.24
CA ALA A 88 9.06 0.39 6.54
C ALA A 88 8.10 1.59 6.50
N THR A 89 6.92 1.48 7.10
CA THR A 89 5.91 2.56 7.16
C THR A 89 6.00 3.40 8.45
N ARG A 90 6.91 3.02 9.34
CA ARG A 90 7.29 3.72 10.58
C ARG A 90 8.76 3.42 10.89
N ASP A 91 9.31 4.10 11.89
CA ASP A 91 10.60 3.73 12.45
C ASP A 91 10.51 2.35 13.13
N ILE A 92 11.47 1.48 12.81
CA ILE A 92 11.58 0.10 13.31
C ILE A 92 13.04 -0.14 13.69
N SER A 93 13.27 -0.61 14.92
CA SER A 93 14.58 -1.04 15.41
C SER A 93 14.76 -2.54 15.31
N ALA A 94 16.01 -3.02 15.27
CA ALA A 94 16.29 -4.45 15.29
C ALA A 94 15.72 -5.10 16.56
N GLY A 95 14.89 -6.13 16.38
CA GLY A 95 14.21 -6.83 17.47
C GLY A 95 12.82 -6.29 17.81
N ASP A 96 12.39 -5.17 17.20
CA ASP A 96 11.02 -4.69 17.34
C ASP A 96 10.03 -5.68 16.70
N PRO A 97 8.82 -5.84 17.26
CA PRO A 97 7.74 -6.50 16.55
C PRO A 97 7.38 -5.71 15.29
N VAL A 98 7.23 -6.42 14.18
CA VAL A 98 6.83 -5.89 12.88
C VAL A 98 5.50 -6.53 12.51
N ASN A 99 4.44 -5.72 12.43
CA ASN A 99 3.15 -6.15 11.93
C ASN A 99 3.13 -6.10 10.40
N VAL A 100 2.17 -6.75 9.78
CA VAL A 100 2.01 -6.71 8.31
C VAL A 100 1.79 -5.27 7.81
N GLU A 101 1.18 -4.41 8.63
CA GLU A 101 0.99 -2.97 8.39
C GLU A 101 2.27 -2.13 8.35
N ASP A 102 3.35 -2.65 8.94
CA ASP A 102 4.60 -1.92 9.10
C ASP A 102 5.47 -2.01 7.83
N VAL A 103 5.08 -2.83 6.85
CA VAL A 103 5.84 -3.10 5.62
C VAL A 103 4.95 -2.86 4.40
N ARG A 104 5.46 -2.11 3.42
CA ARG A 104 4.84 -1.89 2.11
C ARG A 104 5.84 -2.09 0.98
N ASP A 105 5.36 -2.07 -0.27
CA ASP A 105 6.21 -2.16 -1.47
C ASP A 105 7.15 -3.38 -1.37
N ILE A 106 6.58 -4.58 -1.21
CA ILE A 106 7.35 -5.80 -0.99
C ILE A 106 8.19 -6.09 -2.23
N SER A 107 9.51 -6.04 -2.07
CA SER A 107 10.46 -6.22 -3.17
C SER A 107 11.06 -7.62 -3.22
N ARG A 108 11.08 -8.33 -2.10
CA ARG A 108 11.68 -9.68 -2.01
C ARG A 108 10.85 -10.58 -1.11
N TYR A 109 10.66 -11.81 -1.56
CA TYR A 109 10.10 -12.91 -0.79
C TYR A 109 11.05 -14.10 -0.92
N GLU A 110 11.81 -14.35 0.14
CA GLU A 110 12.86 -15.36 0.17
C GLU A 110 12.47 -16.52 1.06
N ILE A 111 12.74 -17.74 0.62
CA ILE A 111 12.61 -18.93 1.44
C ILE A 111 14.03 -19.31 1.91
N PRO A 112 14.35 -19.15 3.21
CA PRO A 112 15.70 -19.43 3.71
C PRO A 112 16.10 -20.89 3.48
N ASP A 113 17.42 -21.11 3.37
CA ASP A 113 18.03 -22.43 3.25
C ASP A 113 17.59 -23.24 2.00
N VAL A 114 17.18 -22.53 0.94
CA VAL A 114 16.91 -23.11 -0.38
C VAL A 114 18.01 -22.72 -1.36
N GLU A 115 18.61 -23.72 -2.00
CA GLU A 115 19.57 -23.52 -3.08
C GLU A 115 18.86 -23.59 -4.43
N ILE A 116 18.95 -22.50 -5.21
CA ILE A 116 18.50 -22.43 -6.61
C ILE A 116 19.71 -22.06 -7.45
N VAL A 117 20.07 -22.92 -8.40
CA VAL A 117 21.25 -22.79 -9.25
C VAL A 117 20.86 -22.53 -10.70
N VAL A 118 21.86 -22.14 -11.51
CA VAL A 118 21.68 -21.90 -12.94
C VAL A 118 21.17 -23.17 -13.64
N GLY A 119 20.11 -23.02 -14.43
CA GLY A 119 19.47 -24.12 -15.16
C GLY A 119 18.36 -24.85 -14.41
N ASP A 120 18.13 -24.50 -13.13
CA ASP A 120 16.95 -24.95 -12.41
C ASP A 120 15.67 -24.39 -13.03
N ARG A 121 14.55 -25.06 -12.75
CA ARG A 121 13.20 -24.57 -12.98
C ARG A 121 12.51 -24.45 -11.64
N VAL A 122 11.66 -23.45 -11.50
CA VAL A 122 11.04 -23.15 -10.21
C VAL A 122 9.53 -23.08 -10.35
N VAL A 123 8.83 -23.63 -9.37
CA VAL A 123 7.41 -23.43 -9.17
C VAL A 123 7.19 -23.06 -7.72
N CYS A 124 6.45 -22.00 -7.45
CA CYS A 124 6.18 -21.59 -6.07
C CYS A 124 4.72 -21.15 -5.96
N VAL A 125 4.02 -21.74 -5.00
CA VAL A 125 2.71 -21.28 -4.55
C VAL A 125 2.90 -20.59 -3.21
N VAL A 126 2.62 -19.29 -3.18
CA VAL A 126 2.65 -18.46 -1.97
C VAL A 126 1.23 -18.16 -1.51
N GLN A 127 1.06 -17.99 -0.20
CA GLN A 127 -0.24 -17.69 0.40
C GLN A 127 -0.14 -16.42 1.25
N SER A 128 -1.15 -15.54 1.13
CA SER A 128 -1.35 -14.39 2.00
C SER A 128 -2.81 -14.34 2.46
N GLY A 129 -3.04 -14.65 3.74
CA GLY A 129 -4.39 -14.86 4.26
C GLY A 129 -5.11 -15.99 3.52
N TRP A 130 -6.21 -15.67 2.84
CA TRP A 130 -7.02 -16.63 2.07
C TRP A 130 -6.68 -16.64 0.57
N LYS A 131 -5.76 -15.78 0.11
CA LYS A 131 -5.36 -15.64 -1.28
C LYS A 131 -4.09 -16.41 -1.58
N PHE A 132 -4.01 -16.91 -2.82
CA PHE A 132 -2.85 -17.65 -3.32
C PHE A 132 -2.24 -16.97 -4.54
N GLY A 133 -0.93 -17.05 -4.65
CA GLY A 133 -0.16 -16.64 -5.81
C GLY A 133 0.63 -17.83 -6.35
N LEU A 134 0.67 -17.98 -7.66
CA LEU A 134 1.49 -18.96 -8.37
C LEU A 134 2.56 -18.21 -9.17
N TYR A 135 3.80 -18.56 -8.91
CA TYR A 135 4.93 -18.26 -9.77
C TYR A 135 5.45 -19.56 -10.37
N PHE A 136 5.78 -19.57 -11.65
CA PHE A 136 6.64 -20.60 -12.21
C PHE A 136 7.54 -20.05 -13.30
N ASP A 137 8.68 -20.70 -13.45
CA ASP A 137 9.63 -20.53 -14.53
C ASP A 137 10.23 -21.88 -14.94
N PHE A 138 9.82 -22.37 -16.12
CA PHE A 138 10.31 -23.60 -16.75
C PHE A 138 11.33 -23.32 -17.88
N SER A 139 11.90 -22.11 -17.94
CA SER A 139 12.79 -21.69 -19.03
C SER A 139 14.17 -22.36 -18.99
N ARG A 140 14.67 -22.71 -17.79
CA ARG A 140 16.09 -23.00 -17.48
C ARG A 140 17.03 -21.82 -17.73
N ASP A 141 16.49 -20.63 -17.94
CA ASP A 141 17.26 -19.42 -18.19
C ASP A 141 17.57 -18.64 -16.89
N LEU A 142 17.12 -19.16 -15.74
CA LEU A 142 17.38 -18.57 -14.43
C LEU A 142 18.89 -18.42 -14.19
N THR A 143 19.28 -17.19 -13.86
CA THR A 143 20.68 -16.83 -13.60
C THR A 143 21.07 -17.01 -12.12
N GLY A 144 20.08 -17.22 -11.25
CA GLY A 144 20.25 -17.51 -9.83
C GLY A 144 18.97 -17.29 -9.04
N ALA A 145 19.06 -17.48 -7.73
CA ALA A 145 17.91 -17.38 -6.83
C ALA A 145 17.33 -15.95 -6.71
N GLU A 146 18.14 -14.90 -6.94
CA GLU A 146 17.71 -13.51 -6.71
C GLU A 146 16.51 -13.12 -7.59
N GLU A 147 16.54 -13.47 -8.87
CA GLU A 147 15.45 -13.19 -9.82
C GLU A 147 14.12 -13.86 -9.37
N VAL A 148 14.21 -15.06 -8.80
CA VAL A 148 13.06 -15.79 -8.25
C VAL A 148 12.50 -15.05 -7.03
N TRP A 149 13.37 -14.62 -6.11
CA TRP A 149 12.97 -13.93 -4.89
C TRP A 149 12.36 -12.55 -5.15
N GLU A 150 12.86 -11.83 -6.14
CA GLU A 150 12.28 -10.57 -6.62
C GLU A 150 10.91 -10.79 -7.30
N ALA A 151 10.80 -11.81 -8.16
CA ALA A 151 9.54 -12.17 -8.79
C ALA A 151 8.46 -12.58 -7.77
N LEU A 152 8.85 -13.33 -6.73
CA LEU A 152 7.99 -13.68 -5.61
C LEU A 152 7.66 -12.49 -4.73
N GLY A 153 8.58 -11.53 -4.56
CA GLY A 153 8.33 -10.28 -3.86
C GLY A 153 7.18 -9.50 -4.49
N SER A 154 7.25 -9.28 -5.81
CA SER A 154 6.18 -8.63 -6.59
C SER A 154 4.84 -9.38 -6.49
N LEU A 155 4.87 -10.71 -6.49
CA LEU A 155 3.66 -11.52 -6.33
C LEU A 155 3.08 -11.40 -4.91
N ALA A 156 3.93 -11.40 -3.88
CA ALA A 156 3.50 -11.21 -2.49
C ALA A 156 2.87 -9.83 -2.28
N ASP A 157 3.43 -8.78 -2.90
CA ASP A 157 2.87 -7.42 -2.90
C ASP A 157 1.48 -7.40 -3.55
N ALA A 158 1.31 -8.05 -4.69
CA ALA A 158 0.01 -8.17 -5.36
C ALA A 158 -1.05 -8.91 -4.51
N LEU A 159 -0.65 -9.98 -3.81
CA LEU A 159 -1.55 -10.69 -2.90
C LEU A 159 -1.95 -9.84 -1.70
N HIS A 160 -1.03 -8.99 -1.24
CA HIS A 160 -1.27 -8.06 -0.17
C HIS A 160 -2.30 -6.98 -0.59
N VAL A 161 -2.22 -6.44 -1.81
CA VAL A 161 -3.27 -5.59 -2.41
C VAL A 161 -4.61 -6.31 -2.48
N ALA A 162 -4.63 -7.54 -2.99
CA ALA A 162 -5.87 -8.32 -3.13
C ALA A 162 -6.57 -8.59 -1.79
N ARG A 163 -5.80 -8.83 -0.72
CA ARG A 163 -6.32 -8.95 0.65
C ARG A 163 -6.98 -7.64 1.09
N THR A 164 -6.34 -6.50 0.83
CA THR A 164 -6.91 -5.20 1.21
C THR A 164 -8.19 -4.89 0.45
N VAL A 165 -8.23 -5.15 -0.85
CA VAL A 165 -9.43 -5.03 -1.68
C VAL A 165 -10.57 -5.88 -1.11
N LYS A 166 -10.27 -7.09 -0.61
CA LYS A 166 -11.29 -7.92 0.03
C LYS A 166 -11.84 -7.32 1.32
N ASN A 167 -10.97 -6.79 2.17
CA ASN A 167 -11.41 -6.13 3.39
C ASN A 167 -12.32 -4.94 3.07
N LEU A 168 -11.97 -4.17 2.04
CA LEU A 168 -12.82 -3.11 1.51
C LEU A 168 -14.18 -3.68 1.06
N GLN A 169 -14.20 -4.73 0.23
CA GLN A 169 -15.45 -5.37 -0.21
C GLN A 169 -16.30 -5.86 0.96
N LEU A 170 -15.70 -6.44 2.00
CA LEU A 170 -16.43 -6.89 3.19
C LEU A 170 -17.06 -5.72 3.94
N GLN A 171 -16.37 -4.58 4.03
CA GLN A 171 -16.93 -3.38 4.64
C GLN A 171 -18.05 -2.76 3.77
N LEU A 172 -17.86 -2.72 2.45
CA LEU A 172 -18.87 -2.23 1.49
C LEU A 172 -20.17 -3.07 1.51
N LEU A 173 -20.11 -4.33 1.93
CA LEU A 173 -21.29 -5.17 2.11
C LEU A 173 -22.06 -4.87 3.41
N GLN A 174 -21.42 -4.23 4.39
CA GLN A 174 -22.01 -3.96 5.71
C GLN A 174 -22.60 -2.54 5.80
N ASP A 175 -22.04 -1.62 5.03
CA ASP A 175 -22.37 -0.20 5.06
C ASP A 175 -23.14 0.18 3.79
N GLU A 176 -24.03 1.19 3.85
CA GLU A 176 -24.77 1.73 2.68
C GLU A 176 -24.22 3.10 2.21
N GLN A 177 -23.36 3.70 3.02
CA GLN A 177 -22.76 5.00 2.78
C GLN A 177 -21.58 4.91 1.80
N PRO A 178 -21.23 6.02 1.12
CA PRO A 178 -19.96 6.14 0.39
C PRO A 178 -18.76 6.00 1.33
N HIS A 179 -17.69 5.33 0.90
CA HIS A 179 -16.48 5.12 1.71
C HIS A 179 -15.32 5.98 1.23
N ILE A 180 -14.73 6.72 2.16
CA ILE A 180 -13.49 7.45 1.96
C ILE A 180 -12.30 6.56 2.30
N MET A 181 -11.27 6.62 1.46
CA MET A 181 -9.99 5.97 1.66
C MET A 181 -8.85 6.96 1.38
N THR A 182 -7.77 6.90 2.15
CA THR A 182 -6.60 7.80 2.05
C THR A 182 -5.31 7.00 2.20
N GLU A 183 -4.14 7.63 2.08
CA GLU A 183 -2.85 6.98 2.32
C GLU A 183 -2.67 6.61 3.80
N GLY A 184 -3.04 7.52 4.71
CA GLY A 184 -2.87 7.32 6.15
C GLY A 184 -4.17 7.43 6.94
N LYS A 185 -4.24 6.70 8.06
CA LYS A 185 -5.33 6.81 9.05
C LYS A 185 -5.51 8.23 9.58
N THR A 186 -4.41 8.98 9.76
CA THR A 186 -4.45 10.37 10.23
C THR A 186 -5.24 11.27 9.30
N ASP A 187 -5.22 10.99 8.00
CA ASP A 187 -5.91 11.80 6.99
C ASP A 187 -7.43 11.62 7.13
N LEU A 188 -7.89 10.40 7.41
CA LEU A 188 -9.29 10.11 7.71
C LEU A 188 -9.75 10.86 8.97
N GLN A 189 -8.90 10.98 10.00
CA GLN A 189 -9.21 11.75 11.20
C GLN A 189 -9.41 13.25 10.89
N HIS A 190 -8.54 13.83 10.06
CA HIS A 190 -8.69 15.21 9.62
C HIS A 190 -9.96 15.43 8.79
N ILE A 191 -10.25 14.52 7.86
CA ILE A 191 -11.46 14.57 7.03
C ILE A 191 -12.71 14.43 7.90
N GLU A 192 -12.75 13.51 8.87
CA GLU A 192 -13.90 13.34 9.76
C GLU A 192 -14.13 14.57 10.65
N ALA A 193 -13.06 15.13 11.23
CA ALA A 193 -13.14 16.35 12.03
C ALA A 193 -13.72 17.51 11.20
N ALA A 194 -13.20 17.69 9.98
CA ALA A 194 -13.66 18.74 9.07
C ALA A 194 -15.10 18.50 8.58
N ARG A 195 -15.48 17.23 8.34
CA ARG A 195 -16.83 16.86 7.88
C ARG A 195 -17.87 17.20 8.93
N CYS A 196 -17.62 16.85 10.19
CA CYS A 196 -18.48 17.20 11.31
C CYS A 196 -18.79 18.71 11.36
N ARG A 197 -17.82 19.56 10.96
CA ARG A 197 -17.96 21.02 11.02
C ARG A 197 -18.56 21.64 9.76
N LEU A 198 -18.17 21.17 8.58
CA LEU A 198 -18.46 21.80 7.28
C LEU A 198 -19.54 21.08 6.46
N ALA A 199 -19.71 19.78 6.67
CA ALA A 199 -20.60 18.94 5.89
C ALA A 199 -21.24 17.85 6.76
N PRO A 200 -21.92 18.20 7.88
CA PRO A 200 -22.54 17.22 8.78
C PRO A 200 -23.65 16.41 8.10
N ASP A 201 -24.18 16.91 6.97
CA ASP A 201 -25.14 16.24 6.10
C ASP A 201 -24.55 15.07 5.32
N LEU A 202 -23.23 15.04 5.09
CA LEU A 202 -22.59 13.94 4.39
C LEU A 202 -22.40 12.76 5.36
N LEU A 203 -23.13 11.68 5.12
CA LEU A 203 -22.92 10.39 5.77
C LEU A 203 -21.83 9.65 5.00
N LEU A 204 -20.64 9.56 5.57
CA LEU A 204 -19.48 8.93 4.97
C LEU A 204 -18.99 7.78 5.85
N GLY A 205 -18.68 6.66 5.22
CA GLY A 205 -17.90 5.59 5.80
C GLY A 205 -16.42 5.86 5.63
N TYR A 206 -15.61 5.30 6.51
CA TYR A 206 -14.16 5.40 6.46
C TYR A 206 -13.59 4.00 6.33
N PHE A 207 -12.91 3.74 5.21
CA PHE A 207 -12.16 2.52 5.05
C PHE A 207 -10.77 2.76 5.64
N GLU A 208 -10.58 2.30 6.88
CA GLU A 208 -9.27 2.13 7.45
C GLU A 208 -8.73 0.77 6.98
N PRO A 209 -7.84 0.72 5.98
CA PRO A 209 -6.95 -0.45 5.91
C PRO A 209 -6.33 -0.56 7.31
N GLY A 210 -6.31 -1.73 7.92
CA GLY A 210 -5.56 -1.90 9.17
C GLY A 210 -4.04 -1.75 8.99
N GLU A 211 -3.57 -0.98 7.99
CA GLU A 211 -2.21 -0.80 7.50
C GLU A 211 -2.03 0.58 6.84
N LYS A 212 -0.88 1.25 7.00
CA LYS A 212 -0.59 2.48 6.23
C LYS A 212 -0.48 2.16 4.74
N PHE A 213 -1.30 2.80 3.90
CA PHE A 213 -1.09 2.77 2.46
C PHE A 213 0.06 3.71 2.08
N GLY A 214 0.87 3.29 1.11
CA GLY A 214 1.52 4.28 0.23
C GLY A 214 0.57 4.67 -0.89
N HIS A 215 0.80 5.83 -1.51
CA HIS A 215 0.13 6.27 -2.73
C HIS A 215 0.08 5.19 -3.83
N SER A 216 1.13 4.39 -4.01
CA SER A 216 1.18 3.25 -4.96
C SER A 216 0.04 2.27 -4.69
N LYS A 217 0.01 1.76 -3.46
CA LYS A 217 -0.97 0.75 -3.02
C LYS A 217 -2.41 1.27 -3.02
N LEU A 218 -2.64 2.54 -2.67
CA LEU A 218 -3.96 3.16 -2.74
C LEU A 218 -4.49 3.18 -4.19
N LEU A 219 -3.62 3.51 -5.15
CA LEU A 219 -3.93 3.48 -6.57
C LEU A 219 -4.25 2.06 -7.06
N ASP A 220 -3.44 1.08 -6.64
CA ASP A 220 -3.63 -0.33 -7.01
C ASP A 220 -4.96 -0.88 -6.47
N VAL A 221 -5.36 -0.50 -5.25
CA VAL A 221 -6.68 -0.84 -4.69
C VAL A 221 -7.80 -0.25 -5.54
N CYS A 222 -7.69 1.01 -5.99
CA CYS A 222 -8.67 1.63 -6.88
C CYS A 222 -8.78 0.87 -8.21
N GLU A 223 -7.67 0.63 -8.89
CA GLU A 223 -7.64 -0.06 -10.18
C GLU A 223 -8.19 -1.49 -10.06
N HIS A 224 -7.76 -2.22 -9.03
CA HIS A 224 -8.20 -3.59 -8.80
C HIS A 224 -9.69 -3.66 -8.45
N GLN A 225 -10.19 -2.83 -7.54
CA GLN A 225 -11.60 -2.82 -7.17
C GLN A 225 -12.48 -2.37 -8.35
N ALA A 226 -11.99 -1.43 -9.16
CA ALA A 226 -12.72 -0.97 -10.34
C ALA A 226 -12.84 -2.05 -11.43
N ARG A 227 -11.76 -2.81 -11.68
CA ARG A 227 -11.71 -3.79 -12.77
C ARG A 227 -12.20 -5.19 -12.41
N PHE A 228 -11.86 -5.65 -11.21
CA PHE A 228 -12.04 -7.05 -10.80
C PHE A 228 -12.96 -7.19 -9.58
N GLY A 229 -13.33 -6.08 -8.94
CA GLY A 229 -14.27 -6.09 -7.82
C GLY A 229 -15.70 -6.43 -8.28
N PRO A 230 -16.53 -6.99 -7.38
CA PRO A 230 -17.96 -7.12 -7.65
C PRO A 230 -18.58 -5.73 -7.82
N PRO A 231 -19.77 -5.62 -8.46
CA PRO A 231 -20.49 -4.36 -8.59
C PRO A 231 -20.70 -3.67 -7.23
N ASN A 232 -20.15 -2.47 -7.06
CA ASN A 232 -20.33 -1.68 -5.84
C ASN A 232 -21.66 -0.95 -5.88
N THR A 233 -22.50 -1.14 -4.86
CA THR A 233 -23.72 -0.34 -4.66
C THR A 233 -23.38 1.06 -4.16
N ASN A 234 -22.31 1.19 -3.36
CA ASN A 234 -21.86 2.44 -2.78
C ASN A 234 -20.65 2.98 -3.53
N LYS A 235 -20.37 4.28 -3.38
CA LYS A 235 -19.19 4.89 -3.98
C LYS A 235 -17.97 4.71 -3.10
N VAL A 236 -16.86 4.30 -3.71
CA VAL A 236 -15.54 4.28 -3.08
C VAL A 236 -14.77 5.51 -3.56
N ILE A 237 -14.25 6.32 -2.64
CA ILE A 237 -13.57 7.58 -2.96
C ILE A 237 -12.20 7.58 -2.32
N ALA A 238 -11.16 7.44 -3.15
CA ALA A 238 -9.78 7.59 -2.72
C ALA A 238 -9.33 9.06 -2.79
N ILE A 239 -8.65 9.54 -1.75
CA ILE A 239 -8.13 10.91 -1.68
C ILE A 239 -6.61 10.85 -1.55
N PHE A 240 -5.93 11.53 -2.47
CA PHE A 240 -4.47 11.55 -2.58
C PHE A 240 -3.90 12.92 -2.23
N ASP A 241 -2.74 12.92 -1.57
CA ASP A 241 -1.93 14.12 -1.35
C ASP A 241 -1.40 14.68 -2.69
N ARG A 242 -1.03 15.97 -2.71
CA ARG A 242 -0.48 16.66 -3.89
C ARG A 242 1.04 16.80 -3.81
N ASP A 243 1.76 15.83 -3.24
CA ASP A 243 3.21 15.90 -3.02
C ASP A 243 4.03 14.88 -3.81
N ASN A 244 3.40 13.89 -4.44
CA ASN A 244 4.07 12.85 -5.22
C ASN A 244 3.93 13.04 -6.74
N ALA A 245 5.00 13.49 -7.40
CA ALA A 245 4.99 13.79 -8.84
C ALA A 245 4.70 12.58 -9.74
N GLU A 246 5.13 11.37 -9.35
CA GLU A 246 4.90 10.15 -10.13
C GLU A 246 3.42 9.77 -10.11
N MET A 247 2.82 9.72 -8.92
CA MET A 247 1.40 9.45 -8.73
C MET A 247 0.54 10.51 -9.42
N LEU A 248 0.86 11.80 -9.26
CA LEU A 248 0.13 12.88 -9.93
C LEU A 248 0.19 12.73 -11.46
N SER A 249 1.33 12.31 -12.00
CA SER A 249 1.47 12.04 -13.43
C SER A 249 0.60 10.87 -13.89
N LYS A 250 0.43 9.82 -13.06
CA LYS A 250 -0.47 8.69 -13.33
C LYS A 250 -1.93 9.14 -13.33
N LEU A 251 -2.38 9.86 -12.30
CA LEU A 251 -3.76 10.36 -12.21
C LEU A 251 -4.10 11.35 -13.34
N GLN A 252 -3.15 12.20 -13.73
CA GLN A 252 -3.35 13.18 -14.80
C GLN A 252 -3.62 12.53 -16.17
N ARG A 253 -3.17 11.29 -16.38
CA ARG A 253 -3.48 10.52 -17.61
C ARG A 253 -4.94 10.05 -17.64
N ILE A 254 -5.61 9.99 -16.49
CA ILE A 254 -7.00 9.56 -16.36
C ILE A 254 -7.94 10.76 -16.49
N GLY A 255 -7.60 11.86 -15.83
CA GLY A 255 -8.38 13.10 -15.89
C GLY A 255 -7.69 14.29 -15.23
N PRO A 256 -8.28 15.49 -15.27
CA PRO A 256 -7.72 16.68 -14.65
C PRO A 256 -7.54 16.53 -13.13
N LEU A 257 -6.39 16.93 -12.59
CA LEU A 257 -6.07 16.82 -11.16
C LEU A 257 -6.87 17.77 -10.26
N ASP A 258 -7.43 18.84 -10.84
CA ASP A 258 -8.31 19.77 -10.12
C ASP A 258 -9.77 19.27 -10.08
N GLU A 259 -10.04 18.09 -10.65
CA GLU A 259 -11.31 17.37 -10.62
C GLU A 259 -11.14 15.97 -10.03
N PHE A 260 -12.23 15.19 -9.97
CA PHE A 260 -12.17 13.78 -9.61
C PHE A 260 -11.91 12.90 -10.85
N GLN A 261 -11.40 11.70 -10.64
CA GLN A 261 -11.27 10.67 -11.66
C GLN A 261 -12.29 9.56 -11.37
N SER A 262 -12.96 9.07 -12.41
CA SER A 262 -13.82 7.89 -12.35
C SER A 262 -13.09 6.70 -12.92
N TRP A 263 -13.07 5.59 -12.19
CA TRP A 263 -12.40 4.35 -12.56
C TRP A 263 -13.37 3.29 -13.08
N GLY A 264 -14.69 3.55 -12.98
CA GLY A 264 -15.73 2.54 -13.16
C GLY A 264 -16.06 1.82 -11.85
N ASN A 265 -17.10 0.98 -11.86
CA ASN A 265 -17.58 0.25 -10.68
C ASN A 265 -17.80 1.13 -9.43
N ASN A 266 -18.31 2.35 -9.59
CA ASN A 266 -18.46 3.34 -8.50
C ASN A 266 -17.16 3.62 -7.70
N VAL A 267 -15.99 3.38 -8.30
CA VAL A 267 -14.68 3.74 -7.74
C VAL A 267 -14.23 5.07 -8.31
N TYR A 268 -13.85 5.99 -7.42
CA TYR A 268 -13.42 7.34 -7.73
C TYR A 268 -12.11 7.66 -7.01
N SER A 269 -11.33 8.57 -7.59
CA SER A 269 -10.23 9.22 -6.88
C SER A 269 -10.31 10.73 -7.01
N MET A 270 -9.66 11.44 -6.08
CA MET A 270 -9.41 12.86 -6.19
C MET A 270 -8.06 13.20 -5.57
N VAL A 271 -7.43 14.25 -6.07
CA VAL A 271 -6.26 14.86 -5.43
C VAL A 271 -6.74 15.99 -4.53
N LEU A 272 -6.07 16.19 -3.39
CA LEU A 272 -6.39 17.30 -2.48
C LEU A 272 -6.50 18.63 -3.25
N PRO A 273 -7.65 19.32 -3.12
CA PRO A 273 -7.82 20.66 -3.67
C PRO A 273 -6.85 21.64 -3.01
N ILE A 274 -6.37 22.61 -3.77
CA ILE A 274 -5.48 23.65 -3.24
C ILE A 274 -6.35 24.67 -2.49
N PRO A 275 -6.15 24.87 -1.17
CA PRO A 275 -6.89 25.85 -0.41
C PRO A 275 -6.41 27.27 -0.75
N SER A 276 -7.25 28.28 -0.50
CA SER A 276 -6.99 29.67 -0.91
C SER A 276 -5.74 30.30 -0.28
N HIS A 277 -5.34 29.82 0.90
CA HIS A 277 -4.13 30.27 1.62
C HIS A 277 -2.84 29.55 1.17
N ARG A 278 -2.91 28.63 0.20
CA ARG A 278 -1.73 27.93 -0.35
C ARG A 278 -1.57 28.23 -1.84
N GLY A 279 -0.32 28.28 -2.31
CA GLY A 279 0.01 28.52 -3.72
C GLY A 279 -0.10 27.28 -4.59
N ARG A 280 -0.32 27.47 -5.91
CA ARG A 280 -0.14 26.40 -6.91
C ARG A 280 1.35 26.03 -7.01
N GLY A 281 1.68 24.74 -6.89
CA GLY A 281 3.05 24.21 -6.98
C GLY A 281 3.69 23.83 -5.63
N GLN A 282 2.96 23.93 -4.52
CA GLN A 282 3.38 23.35 -3.24
C GLN A 282 3.04 21.87 -3.22
N GLY A 283 3.95 21.04 -2.70
CA GLY A 283 3.59 19.69 -2.28
C GLY A 283 2.62 19.81 -1.10
N LEU A 284 1.37 19.38 -1.25
CA LEU A 284 0.35 19.49 -0.21
C LEU A 284 0.08 18.11 0.39
N SER A 285 0.21 18.03 1.71
CA SER A 285 -0.40 16.96 2.50
C SER A 285 -1.74 17.40 3.10
N ILE A 286 -2.51 16.48 3.66
CA ILE A 286 -3.77 16.80 4.35
C ILE A 286 -3.63 17.91 5.41
N GLU A 287 -2.53 17.94 6.17
CA GLU A 287 -2.32 18.97 7.20
C GLU A 287 -2.08 20.35 6.58
N SER A 288 -1.67 20.41 5.32
CA SER A 288 -1.48 21.67 4.59
C SER A 288 -2.79 22.42 4.34
N LEU A 289 -3.94 21.77 4.57
CA LEU A 289 -5.27 22.39 4.52
C LEU A 289 -5.56 23.27 5.74
N TYR A 290 -4.87 23.09 6.86
CA TYR A 290 -4.92 24.03 7.98
C TYR A 290 -4.04 25.25 7.72
N THR A 291 -4.30 26.35 8.42
CA THR A 291 -3.44 27.53 8.35
C THR A 291 -2.14 27.29 9.13
N ASP A 292 -1.10 28.08 8.85
CA ASP A 292 0.15 27.99 9.62
C ASP A 292 -0.08 28.30 11.11
N ALA A 293 -1.03 29.18 11.43
CA ALA A 293 -1.39 29.52 12.79
C ALA A 293 -2.01 28.32 13.54
N ASP A 294 -2.87 27.55 12.86
CA ASP A 294 -3.47 26.35 13.45
C ASP A 294 -2.46 25.24 13.66
N LEU A 295 -1.51 25.09 12.73
CA LEU A 295 -0.46 24.06 12.80
C LEU A 295 0.51 24.28 13.98
N ILE A 296 0.63 25.51 14.47
CA ILE A 296 1.51 25.86 15.59
C ILE A 296 0.77 26.05 16.92
N ILE A 297 -0.50 25.64 17.02
CA ILE A 297 -1.24 25.65 18.29
C ILE A 297 -0.48 24.83 19.34
N GLU A 298 -0.31 25.44 20.51
CA GLU A 298 0.33 24.80 21.65
C GLU A 298 -0.68 23.97 22.45
N THR A 299 -0.20 22.83 22.90
CA THR A 299 -0.83 21.99 23.92
C THR A 299 -0.74 22.63 25.30
N GLU A 300 -1.47 22.10 26.28
CA GLU A 300 -1.44 22.56 27.68
C GLU A 300 -0.03 22.50 28.30
N ASP A 301 0.83 21.58 27.84
CA ASP A 301 2.23 21.46 28.24
C ASP A 301 3.20 22.25 27.35
N GLY A 302 2.70 23.15 26.51
CA GLY A 302 3.50 24.08 25.69
C GLY A 302 4.17 23.44 24.47
N LYS A 303 3.75 22.24 24.07
CA LYS A 303 4.27 21.54 22.88
C LYS A 303 3.44 21.82 21.64
N ARG A 304 4.06 21.84 20.45
CA ARG A 304 3.38 22.08 19.16
C ARG A 304 4.05 21.35 17.99
N MET A 305 3.48 21.41 16.79
CA MET A 305 4.20 20.99 15.59
C MET A 305 5.19 22.06 15.15
N TYR A 306 6.23 21.64 14.43
CA TYR A 306 7.29 22.51 13.93
C TYR A 306 7.47 22.34 12.42
N PHE A 307 7.82 23.42 11.76
CA PHE A 307 8.26 23.40 10.37
C PHE A 307 9.78 23.20 10.28
N TRP A 308 10.25 22.67 9.15
CA TRP A 308 11.69 22.45 8.91
C TRP A 308 12.51 23.74 8.99
N ASP A 309 11.94 24.91 8.65
CA ASP A 309 12.60 26.22 8.74
C ASP A 309 12.75 26.74 10.19
N GLU A 310 12.15 26.06 11.17
CA GLU A 310 12.27 26.39 12.61
C GLU A 310 13.30 25.50 13.32
N LEU A 311 14.01 24.63 12.60
CA LEU A 311 14.83 23.57 13.17
C LEU A 311 16.26 23.58 12.63
N GLU A 312 17.22 23.40 13.53
CA GLU A 312 18.63 23.20 13.18
C GLU A 312 19.11 21.84 13.65
N ARG A 313 19.84 21.12 12.79
CA ARG A 313 20.34 19.78 13.08
C ARG A 313 21.50 19.86 14.07
N ASN A 314 21.41 19.11 15.16
CA ASN A 314 22.47 18.96 16.15
C ASN A 314 23.14 17.57 16.02
N GLU A 315 24.46 17.57 15.78
CA GLU A 315 25.26 16.36 15.56
C GLU A 315 25.91 15.79 16.84
N LEU A 316 25.70 16.41 18.01
CA LEU A 316 26.48 16.13 19.23
C LEU A 316 26.09 14.85 19.99
N SER A 317 25.18 14.00 19.48
CA SER A 317 24.70 12.80 20.19
C SER A 317 25.05 11.51 19.43
N PRO A 318 25.65 10.48 20.08
CA PRO A 318 25.79 9.16 19.48
C PRO A 318 24.40 8.53 19.27
N GLY A 319 23.95 8.46 18.00
CA GLY A 319 22.62 7.98 17.62
C GLY A 319 22.06 8.74 16.41
N LEU A 320 20.73 8.75 16.26
CA LEU A 320 20.05 9.60 15.27
C LEU A 320 20.28 11.10 15.61
N PRO A 321 20.09 12.07 14.69
CA PRO A 321 20.37 13.50 14.94
C PRO A 321 19.26 14.26 15.69
N LEU A 322 19.58 15.00 16.75
CA LEU A 322 18.60 15.88 17.44
C LEU A 322 18.34 17.14 16.62
N TRP A 323 17.19 17.78 16.81
CA TRP A 323 16.80 19.03 16.14
C TRP A 323 16.53 20.10 17.19
N SER A 324 17.33 21.15 17.20
CA SER A 324 17.16 22.29 18.09
C SER A 324 16.18 23.28 17.48
N VAL A 325 15.25 23.79 18.28
CA VAL A 325 14.36 24.88 17.86
C VAL A 325 15.17 26.17 17.75
N VAL A 326 15.10 26.81 16.59
CA VAL A 326 15.75 28.08 16.30
C VAL A 326 14.73 29.12 15.88
N SER A 327 15.00 30.39 16.20
CA SER A 327 14.21 31.49 15.65
C SER A 327 14.50 31.61 14.16
N PRO A 328 13.51 31.49 13.26
CA PRO A 328 13.75 31.63 11.83
C PRO A 328 14.31 33.02 11.51
N VAL A 329 15.38 33.07 10.72
CA VAL A 329 15.99 34.33 10.28
C VAL A 329 15.25 34.83 9.04
N GLY A 330 14.35 35.79 9.23
CA GLY A 330 13.60 36.42 8.15
C GLY A 330 12.15 35.95 8.00
N ALA A 331 11.52 36.31 6.89
CA ALA A 331 10.15 35.90 6.61
C ALA A 331 10.10 34.39 6.31
N PRO A 332 9.06 33.67 6.79
CA PRO A 332 8.91 32.25 6.50
C PRO A 332 8.85 31.98 4.99
N PRO A 333 9.43 30.86 4.51
CA PRO A 333 9.36 30.52 3.10
C PRO A 333 7.91 30.27 2.67
N THR A 334 7.57 30.59 1.43
CA THR A 334 6.20 30.42 0.92
C THR A 334 5.72 28.96 0.96
N ASN A 335 6.64 28.00 0.87
CA ASN A 335 6.38 26.56 0.85
C ASN A 335 6.94 25.89 2.11
N ARG A 336 6.50 26.32 3.29
CA ARG A 336 6.92 25.70 4.55
C ARG A 336 6.52 24.23 4.57
N LYS A 337 7.42 23.37 5.05
CA LYS A 337 7.18 21.94 5.20
C LYS A 337 7.18 21.59 6.67
N LEU A 338 6.16 20.86 7.12
CA LEU A 338 6.13 20.31 8.47
C LEU A 338 7.26 19.32 8.67
N PHE A 339 7.83 19.32 9.86
CA PHE A 339 8.77 18.31 10.30
C PHE A 339 8.08 16.93 10.34
N THR A 340 8.68 15.96 9.67
CA THR A 340 8.14 14.59 9.55
C THR A 340 8.90 13.56 10.38
N GLY A 341 9.98 13.97 11.05
CA GLY A 341 10.75 13.09 11.92
C GLY A 341 10.09 12.87 13.29
N PRO A 342 10.75 12.11 14.18
CA PRO A 342 10.18 11.79 15.49
C PRO A 342 10.11 13.01 16.40
N ALA A 343 8.91 13.35 16.88
CA ALA A 343 8.65 14.54 17.68
C ALA A 343 9.51 14.63 18.97
N ALA A 344 9.82 13.48 19.58
CA ALA A 344 10.68 13.41 20.76
C ALA A 344 12.11 13.94 20.54
N ARG A 345 12.49 14.19 19.28
CA ARG A 345 13.85 14.59 18.87
C ARG A 345 13.95 16.06 18.54
N VAL A 346 12.84 16.79 18.61
CA VAL A 346 12.81 18.25 18.54
C VAL A 346 12.87 18.78 19.97
N VAL A 347 13.95 19.48 20.29
CA VAL A 347 14.27 19.89 21.66
C VAL A 347 14.48 21.39 21.79
N ASN A 348 14.21 21.90 22.98
CA ASN A 348 14.57 23.28 23.36
C ASN A 348 16.07 23.40 23.71
N ALA A 349 16.50 24.60 24.11
CA ALA A 349 17.88 24.87 24.52
C ALA A 349 18.35 24.04 25.73
N ASN A 350 17.43 23.53 26.56
CA ASN A 350 17.74 22.68 27.71
C ASN A 350 17.81 21.19 27.34
N GLY A 351 17.44 20.81 26.10
CA GLY A 351 17.36 19.43 25.65
C GLY A 351 16.01 18.75 25.91
N ASP A 352 14.99 19.47 26.38
CA ASP A 352 13.66 18.89 26.62
C ASP A 352 12.86 18.78 25.32
N PRO A 353 12.13 17.67 25.08
CA PRO A 353 11.27 17.52 23.92
C PRO A 353 10.11 18.51 23.92
N VAL A 354 9.96 19.27 22.83
CA VAL A 354 8.93 20.32 22.69
C VAL A 354 7.95 20.11 21.54
N ALA A 355 8.15 19.08 20.71
CA ALA A 355 7.23 18.82 19.60
C ALA A 355 6.14 17.80 19.92
N ILE A 356 4.99 17.95 19.25
CA ILE A 356 3.99 16.89 19.09
C ILE A 356 4.10 16.24 17.70
N SER A 357 3.70 14.97 17.61
CA SER A 357 3.62 14.27 16.32
C SER A 357 2.37 14.69 15.51
N LYS A 358 2.42 14.52 14.18
CA LYS A 358 1.26 14.66 13.29
C LYS A 358 0.05 13.82 13.75
N ALA A 359 0.31 12.58 14.19
CA ALA A 359 -0.75 11.70 14.70
C ALA A 359 -1.42 12.24 15.97
N LEU A 360 -0.64 12.87 16.87
CA LEU A 360 -1.21 13.48 18.07
C LEU A 360 -1.99 14.75 17.74
N PHE A 361 -1.52 15.55 16.79
CA PHE A 361 -2.25 16.70 16.26
C PHE A 361 -3.60 16.28 15.64
N ALA A 362 -3.60 15.28 14.74
CA ALA A 362 -4.82 14.74 14.14
C ALA A 362 -5.84 14.27 15.18
N LYS A 363 -5.35 13.58 16.22
CA LYS A 363 -6.18 13.16 17.36
C LYS A 363 -6.80 14.36 18.10
N PHE A 364 -6.01 15.39 18.45
CA PHE A 364 -6.53 16.55 19.18
C PHE A 364 -7.54 17.36 18.38
N VAL A 365 -7.34 17.48 17.07
CA VAL A 365 -8.31 18.13 16.18
C VAL A 365 -9.60 17.32 16.10
N LEU A 366 -9.52 15.99 15.94
CA LEU A 366 -10.69 15.11 15.90
C LEU A 366 -11.49 15.12 17.21
N GLU A 367 -10.79 15.09 18.35
CA GLU A 367 -11.42 15.11 19.68
C GLU A 367 -11.89 16.52 20.09
N GLY A 368 -11.54 17.57 19.33
CA GLY A 368 -11.84 18.96 19.68
C GLY A 368 -11.25 19.37 21.03
N ARG A 369 -9.99 19.00 21.31
CA ARG A 369 -9.37 19.23 22.62
C ARG A 369 -8.85 20.66 22.75
N GLY A 370 -9.37 21.43 23.70
CA GLY A 370 -8.84 22.76 24.03
C GLY A 370 -8.80 23.69 22.82
N ALA A 371 -7.67 24.37 22.60
CA ALA A 371 -7.48 25.28 21.46
C ALA A 371 -7.60 24.59 20.08
N PHE A 372 -7.45 23.26 20.01
CA PHE A 372 -7.62 22.51 18.76
C PHE A 372 -9.09 22.40 18.31
N ALA A 373 -10.06 22.74 19.17
CA ALA A 373 -11.48 22.81 18.80
C ALA A 373 -11.80 23.98 17.85
N ASP A 374 -10.97 25.02 17.88
CA ASP A 374 -11.20 26.29 17.19
C ASP A 374 -10.39 26.43 15.89
N VAL A 375 -9.78 25.33 15.41
CA VAL A 375 -8.99 25.34 14.16
C VAL A 375 -9.85 25.74 12.95
N ASP A 376 -9.23 26.44 12.00
CA ASP A 376 -9.92 26.78 10.76
C ASP A 376 -9.97 25.59 9.80
N PHE A 377 -11.19 25.16 9.47
CA PHE A 377 -11.44 24.10 8.50
C PHE A 377 -11.66 24.62 7.07
N SER A 378 -11.62 25.93 6.81
CA SER A 378 -11.92 26.53 5.49
C SER A 378 -11.16 25.88 4.32
N GLY A 379 -9.92 25.42 4.55
CA GLY A 379 -9.14 24.69 3.55
C GLY A 379 -9.75 23.37 3.06
N PHE A 380 -10.65 22.76 3.84
CA PHE A 380 -11.34 21.51 3.51
C PHE A 380 -12.62 21.71 2.67
N GLU A 381 -13.09 22.95 2.45
CA GLU A 381 -14.29 23.20 1.66
C GLU A 381 -14.21 22.60 0.25
N GLY A 382 -13.03 22.69 -0.36
CA GLY A 382 -12.77 22.09 -1.67
C GLY A 382 -12.96 20.58 -1.65
N VAL A 383 -12.55 19.91 -0.56
CA VAL A 383 -12.65 18.45 -0.41
C VAL A 383 -14.13 18.02 -0.45
N PHE A 384 -14.96 18.61 0.41
CA PHE A 384 -16.38 18.26 0.48
C PHE A 384 -17.18 18.68 -0.75
N ARG A 385 -16.76 19.77 -1.43
CA ARG A 385 -17.33 20.14 -2.74
C ARG A 385 -17.07 19.04 -3.77
N THR A 386 -15.84 18.54 -3.87
CA THR A 386 -15.51 17.45 -4.81
C THR A 386 -16.22 16.15 -4.44
N ILE A 387 -16.28 15.78 -3.16
CA ILE A 387 -17.05 14.61 -2.70
C ILE A 387 -18.52 14.73 -3.13
N ARG A 388 -19.18 15.88 -2.90
CA ARG A 388 -20.57 16.09 -3.34
C ARG A 388 -20.74 15.96 -4.85
N ASN A 389 -19.76 16.38 -5.63
CA ASN A 389 -19.78 16.20 -7.09
C ASN A 389 -19.70 14.72 -7.46
N ILE A 390 -18.83 13.94 -6.81
CA ILE A 390 -18.75 12.48 -6.99
C ILE A 390 -20.06 11.80 -6.62
N LEU A 391 -20.70 12.21 -5.52
CA LEU A 391 -21.99 11.62 -5.09
C LEU A 391 -23.13 11.88 -6.08
N ARG A 392 -23.05 12.96 -6.86
CA ARG A 392 -23.99 13.29 -7.93
C ARG A 392 -23.66 12.63 -9.25
N ASP A 393 -22.47 12.05 -9.39
CA ASP A 393 -22.06 11.38 -10.60
C ASP A 393 -22.87 10.08 -10.80
N GLY A 394 -23.64 10.06 -11.88
CA GLY A 394 -24.47 8.93 -12.29
C GLY A 394 -23.88 8.15 -13.47
N THR A 395 -22.57 8.29 -13.73
CA THR A 395 -21.93 7.66 -14.88
C THR A 395 -22.12 6.13 -14.81
N PRO A 396 -22.74 5.50 -15.82
CA PRO A 396 -22.96 4.05 -15.81
C PRO A 396 -21.64 3.29 -15.70
N THR A 397 -21.67 2.16 -14.97
CA THR A 397 -20.62 1.15 -14.98
C THR A 397 -20.17 0.85 -16.41
N VAL A 398 -18.89 1.08 -16.71
CA VAL A 398 -18.28 0.58 -17.94
C VAL A 398 -18.44 -0.93 -17.93
N SER A 399 -19.25 -1.43 -18.86
CA SER A 399 -19.60 -2.84 -19.05
C SER A 399 -18.43 -3.69 -19.51
#